data_AF-A0A644WV74-F1
#
_entry.id   AF-A0A644WV74-F1
#
_cell.length_a   1.000
_cell.length_b   1.000
_cell.length_c   1.000
_cell.angle_alpha   90.00
_cell.angle_beta   90.00
_cell.angle_gamma   90.00
#
_symmetry.space_group_name_H-M   'P 1'
#
loop_
_entity.id
_entity.type
_entity.pdbx_description
1 polymer ?
#
loop_
_entity_poly.entity_id
_entity_poly.type
_entity_poly.pdbx_seq_one_letter_code
_entity_poly.pdbx_strand_id
1 'polypeptide(L)'
;MNDDPSTQGTIQCANSGKKKWDGELNRAYNELMKLLPKEGQPLLRTAQRAWIPWRESEYRLLGGVYLTIYNNLDGGTMWLVANAIAEMDVVRERALELIAYTEELKAGKPSFPGSYPKGQTEEQLAAAMKVKNDHKKLGQAFGSNGEVIAAEALDSWEDFRNREAAFQTVFYGKKGDRGFPLHSRMLMNVERVKKLQGLYEDLRTGGLKEDGPEKKGKENAGGKEPFKGDRTLYQPSEGTCDFGAYIIDPDPKGANVRDAPNGKLVRTLPWQPDDPALIMVTVTGFKGKWLSVVLHDGTKGWIFSELVGMSLRNYAPGAVAVLRTRPEENAPAVGDIFGDEEVTVLGGEGKWALVQYRHPRGHVLTGWLEPEKQCDNPYTTCP
;
A
#
# COMPACT_ATOMS: atom_id res chain seq x y z
N MET A 1 11.80 -19.62 -16.38
CA MET A 1 12.02 -19.10 -17.74
C MET A 1 12.02 -20.19 -18.81
N ASN A 2 12.47 -21.42 -18.52
CA ASN A 2 12.49 -22.48 -19.55
C ASN A 2 11.12 -23.17 -19.79
N ASP A 3 10.19 -23.10 -18.84
CA ASP A 3 8.92 -23.82 -18.95
C ASP A 3 7.85 -23.08 -19.79
N ASP A 4 7.90 -21.74 -19.81
CA ASP A 4 7.10 -20.89 -20.70
C ASP A 4 7.87 -19.58 -21.02
N PRO A 5 8.53 -19.49 -22.19
CA PRO A 5 9.30 -18.32 -22.60
C PRO A 5 8.45 -17.21 -23.20
N SER A 6 7.11 -17.34 -23.20
CA SER A 6 6.22 -16.29 -23.70
C SER A 6 6.29 -15.03 -22.84
N THR A 7 5.86 -13.89 -23.39
CA THR A 7 5.68 -12.65 -22.61
C THR A 7 4.79 -12.89 -21.39
N GLN A 8 3.67 -13.61 -21.58
CA GLN A 8 2.73 -13.90 -20.50
C GLN A 8 3.36 -14.81 -19.43
N GLY A 9 4.08 -15.85 -19.84
CA GLY A 9 4.82 -16.72 -18.93
C GLY A 9 5.88 -15.97 -18.14
N THR A 10 6.56 -15.01 -18.77
CA THR A 10 7.57 -14.17 -18.11
C THR A 10 6.95 -13.21 -17.10
N ILE A 11 5.81 -12.58 -17.42
CA ILE A 11 5.04 -11.76 -16.48
C ILE A 11 4.58 -12.59 -15.27
N GLN A 12 4.07 -13.81 -15.51
CA GLN A 12 3.67 -14.72 -14.43
C GLN A 12 4.87 -15.14 -13.56
N CYS A 13 6.04 -15.36 -14.15
CA CYS A 13 7.27 -15.61 -13.39
C CYS A 13 7.63 -14.41 -12.50
N ALA A 14 7.60 -13.19 -13.03
CA ALA A 14 7.90 -11.98 -12.29
C ALA A 14 6.90 -11.77 -11.13
N ASN A 15 5.60 -11.96 -11.37
CA ASN A 15 4.56 -11.89 -10.33
C ASN A 15 4.74 -12.96 -9.24
N SER A 16 5.09 -14.19 -9.64
CA SER A 16 5.42 -15.25 -8.68
C SER A 16 6.68 -14.92 -7.88
N GLY A 17 7.67 -14.31 -8.52
CA GLY A 17 8.88 -13.78 -7.89
C GLY A 17 8.54 -12.68 -6.87
N LYS A 18 7.69 -11.72 -7.25
CA LYS A 18 7.19 -10.64 -6.37
C LYS A 18 6.56 -11.21 -5.11
N LYS A 19 5.70 -12.23 -5.24
CA LYS A 19 5.08 -12.92 -4.09
C LYS A 19 6.09 -13.61 -3.19
N LYS A 20 7.13 -14.25 -3.75
CA LYS A 20 8.21 -14.86 -2.97
C LYS A 20 9.05 -13.81 -2.25
N TRP A 21 9.37 -12.70 -2.91
CA TRP A 21 10.09 -11.58 -2.29
C TRP A 21 9.28 -10.92 -1.18
N ASP A 22 7.96 -10.82 -1.31
CA ASP A 22 7.10 -10.33 -0.23
C ASP A 22 7.14 -11.29 0.99
N GLY A 23 7.13 -12.60 0.76
CA GLY A 23 7.36 -13.59 1.80
C GLY A 23 8.71 -13.43 2.50
N GLU A 24 9.79 -13.21 1.74
CA GLU A 24 11.13 -12.95 2.29
C GLU A 24 11.21 -11.61 3.04
N LEU A 25 10.55 -10.56 2.54
CA LEU A 25 10.42 -9.29 3.22
C LEU A 25 9.75 -9.47 4.59
N ASN A 26 8.64 -10.20 4.64
CA ASN A 26 7.93 -10.49 5.89
C ASN A 26 8.79 -11.32 6.85
N ARG A 27 9.52 -12.32 6.35
CA ARG A 27 10.47 -13.10 7.16
C ARG A 27 11.56 -12.20 7.75
N ALA A 28 12.22 -11.40 6.92
CA ALA A 28 13.31 -10.52 7.31
C ALA A 28 12.84 -9.43 8.29
N TYR A 29 11.67 -8.83 8.05
CA TYR A 29 11.06 -7.86 8.96
C TYR A 29 10.83 -8.47 10.35
N ASN A 30 10.22 -9.65 10.43
CA ASN A 30 9.94 -10.33 11.69
C ASN A 30 11.22 -10.74 12.44
N GLU A 31 12.25 -11.16 11.71
CA GLU A 31 13.55 -11.49 12.28
C GLU A 31 14.26 -10.24 12.82
N LEU A 32 14.32 -9.17 12.02
CA LEU A 32 14.91 -7.90 12.42
C LEU A 32 14.21 -7.30 13.64
N MET A 33 12.88 -7.33 13.69
CA MET A 33 12.09 -6.85 14.84
C MET A 33 12.42 -7.60 16.14
N LYS A 34 12.75 -8.89 16.07
CA LYS A 34 13.15 -9.69 17.24
C LYS A 34 14.57 -9.34 17.72
N LEU A 35 15.48 -9.04 16.80
CA LEU A 35 16.87 -8.71 17.11
C LEU A 35 17.07 -7.26 17.53
N LEU A 36 16.23 -6.34 17.05
CA LEU A 36 16.37 -4.91 17.31
C LEU A 36 16.20 -4.57 18.81
N PRO A 37 17.05 -3.68 19.35
CA PRO A 37 16.79 -3.04 20.64
C PRO A 37 15.43 -2.33 20.66
N LYS A 38 14.81 -2.24 21.84
CA LYS A 38 13.47 -1.67 22.03
C LYS A 38 13.27 -0.27 21.43
N GLU A 39 14.33 0.54 21.39
CA GLU A 39 14.31 1.87 20.81
C GLU A 39 14.21 1.87 19.26
N GLY A 40 14.77 0.86 18.59
CA GLY A 40 14.76 0.76 17.12
C GLY A 40 13.47 0.16 16.55
N GLN A 41 12.79 -0.70 17.32
CA GLN A 41 11.54 -1.37 16.90
C GLN A 41 10.43 -0.41 16.42
N PRO A 42 10.05 0.66 17.16
CA PRO A 42 9.00 1.58 16.70
C PRO A 42 9.42 2.36 15.44
N LEU A 43 10.71 2.68 15.28
CA LEU A 43 11.20 3.38 14.10
C LEU A 43 11.21 2.48 12.86
N LEU A 44 11.62 1.21 12.99
CA LEU A 44 11.54 0.26 11.88
C LEU A 44 10.09 0.05 11.44
N ARG A 45 9.18 -0.13 12.40
CA ARG A 45 7.75 -0.27 12.10
C ARG A 45 7.20 0.96 11.40
N THR A 46 7.58 2.15 11.86
CA THR A 46 7.19 3.41 11.25
C THR A 46 7.70 3.55 9.81
N ALA A 47 8.97 3.20 9.57
CA ALA A 47 9.54 3.19 8.22
C ALA A 47 8.84 2.16 7.32
N GLN A 48 8.60 0.95 7.83
CA GLN A 48 7.90 -0.11 7.10
C GLN A 48 6.46 0.28 6.72
N ARG A 49 5.73 0.96 7.62
CA ARG A 49 4.37 1.44 7.33
C ARG A 49 4.35 2.53 6.26
N ALA A 50 5.37 3.38 6.19
CA ALA A 50 5.49 4.39 5.13
C ALA A 50 5.99 3.81 3.79
N TRP A 51 6.74 2.71 3.84
CA TRP A 51 7.16 1.99 2.65
C TRP A 51 5.96 1.44 1.85
N ILE A 52 4.88 1.03 2.52
CA ILE A 52 3.69 0.45 1.86
C ILE A 52 3.00 1.47 0.93
N PRO A 53 2.57 2.67 1.38
CA PRO A 53 2.02 3.68 0.49
C PRO A 53 2.99 4.10 -0.62
N TRP A 54 4.28 4.18 -0.32
CA TRP A 54 5.28 4.46 -1.35
C TRP A 54 5.30 3.35 -2.41
N ARG A 55 5.36 2.08 -2.04
CA ARG A 55 5.32 0.96 -2.98
C ARG A 55 4.10 1.03 -3.90
N GLU A 56 2.92 1.30 -3.36
CA GLU A 56 1.69 1.37 -4.17
C GLU A 56 1.73 2.55 -5.16
N SER A 57 2.18 3.72 -4.69
CA SER A 57 2.37 4.87 -5.57
C SER A 57 3.46 4.63 -6.62
N GLU A 58 4.50 3.87 -6.28
CA GLU A 58 5.58 3.49 -7.18
C GLU A 58 5.08 2.55 -8.26
N TYR A 59 4.24 1.57 -7.92
CA TYR A 59 3.58 0.72 -8.92
C TYR A 59 2.72 1.52 -9.88
N ARG A 60 2.03 2.55 -9.40
CA ARG A 60 1.28 3.46 -10.27
C ARG A 60 2.18 4.29 -11.16
N LEU A 61 3.34 4.74 -10.66
CA LEU A 61 4.36 5.44 -11.45
C LEU A 61 4.95 4.54 -12.54
N LEU A 62 5.41 3.34 -12.17
CA LEU A 62 5.97 2.33 -13.09
C LEU A 62 4.94 1.92 -14.14
N GLY A 63 3.72 1.60 -13.71
CA GLY A 63 2.63 1.25 -14.60
C GLY A 63 2.30 2.39 -15.57
N GLY A 64 2.26 3.65 -15.10
CA GLY A 64 2.07 4.82 -15.97
C GLY A 64 3.15 4.96 -17.03
N VAL A 65 4.42 4.83 -16.63
CA VAL A 65 5.58 4.87 -17.52
C VAL A 65 5.52 3.76 -18.57
N TYR A 66 5.47 2.51 -18.14
CA TYR A 66 5.58 1.36 -19.05
C TYR A 66 4.32 1.16 -19.90
N LEU A 67 3.14 1.53 -19.41
CA LEU A 67 1.92 1.53 -20.22
C LEU A 67 1.96 2.61 -21.30
N THR A 68 2.52 3.78 -21.02
CA THR A 68 2.74 4.81 -22.06
C THR A 68 3.66 4.28 -23.15
N ILE A 69 4.77 3.61 -22.78
CA ILE A 69 5.67 3.02 -23.77
C ILE A 69 4.96 1.92 -24.57
N TYR A 70 4.23 1.03 -23.89
CA TYR A 70 3.48 -0.06 -24.54
C TYR A 70 2.50 0.46 -25.60
N ASN A 71 1.84 1.59 -25.36
CA ASN A 71 0.86 2.18 -26.26
C ASN A 71 1.46 3.02 -27.40
N ASN A 72 2.77 3.29 -27.40
CA ASN A 72 3.43 4.03 -28.48
C ASN A 72 3.58 3.17 -29.74
N LEU A 73 3.76 3.81 -30.90
CA LEU A 73 3.86 3.14 -32.22
C LEU A 73 5.00 2.11 -32.30
N ASP A 74 6.10 2.34 -31.58
CA ASP A 74 7.25 1.43 -31.48
C ASP A 74 7.24 0.60 -30.17
N GLY A 75 6.13 0.67 -29.42
CA GLY A 75 5.87 -0.08 -28.20
C GLY A 75 5.55 -1.55 -28.46
N GLY A 76 5.64 -2.37 -27.42
CA GLY A 76 5.36 -3.80 -27.52
C GLY A 76 5.22 -4.48 -26.17
N THR A 77 4.73 -5.72 -26.17
CA THR A 77 4.43 -6.50 -24.96
C THR A 77 5.64 -6.71 -24.04
N MET A 78 6.87 -6.55 -24.55
CA MET A 78 8.09 -6.57 -23.75
C MET A 78 8.09 -5.53 -22.62
N TRP A 79 7.43 -4.39 -22.80
CA TRP A 79 7.35 -3.36 -21.75
C TRP A 79 6.39 -3.74 -20.61
N LEU A 80 5.44 -4.65 -20.87
CA LEU A 80 4.64 -5.26 -19.79
C LEU A 80 5.48 -6.22 -18.94
N VAL A 81 6.46 -6.90 -19.56
CA VAL A 81 7.47 -7.69 -18.83
C VAL A 81 8.36 -6.78 -17.99
N ALA A 82 8.86 -5.68 -18.57
CA ALA A 82 9.67 -4.70 -17.86
C ALA A 82 8.93 -4.14 -16.63
N ASN A 83 7.65 -3.76 -16.79
CA ASN A 83 6.83 -3.33 -15.66
C ASN A 83 6.73 -4.39 -14.55
N ALA A 84 6.41 -5.64 -14.91
CA ALA A 84 6.25 -6.71 -13.93
C ALA A 84 7.56 -7.00 -13.17
N ILE A 85 8.72 -6.90 -13.84
CA ILE A 85 10.04 -7.03 -13.21
C ILE A 85 10.32 -5.83 -12.30
N ALA A 86 10.06 -4.61 -12.76
CA ALA A 86 10.27 -3.40 -11.96
C ALA A 86 9.43 -3.42 -10.67
N GLU A 87 8.16 -3.82 -10.74
CA GLU A 87 7.30 -3.98 -9.56
C GLU A 87 7.82 -5.04 -8.58
N MET A 88 8.36 -6.16 -9.10
CA MET A 88 9.02 -7.19 -8.29
C MET A 88 10.25 -6.61 -7.60
N ASP A 89 11.07 -5.83 -8.31
CA ASP A 89 12.31 -5.28 -7.78
C ASP A 89 12.08 -4.30 -6.62
N VAL A 90 10.98 -3.53 -6.62
CA VAL A 90 10.60 -2.69 -5.46
C VAL A 90 10.49 -3.52 -4.18
N VAL A 91 9.87 -4.70 -4.24
CA VAL A 91 9.71 -5.61 -3.08
C VAL A 91 11.04 -6.29 -2.75
N ARG A 92 11.75 -6.77 -3.77
CA ARG A 92 13.04 -7.44 -3.62
C ARG A 92 14.06 -6.54 -2.92
N GLU A 93 14.18 -5.28 -3.34
CA GLU A 93 15.14 -4.34 -2.75
C GLU A 93 14.83 -4.09 -1.28
N ARG A 94 13.56 -3.90 -0.91
CA ARG A 94 13.18 -3.76 0.50
C ARG A 94 13.47 -5.02 1.29
N ALA A 95 13.20 -6.20 0.73
CA ALA A 95 13.55 -7.47 1.37
C ALA A 95 15.07 -7.55 1.62
N LEU A 96 15.89 -7.23 0.62
CA LEU A 96 17.35 -7.26 0.72
C LEU A 96 17.89 -6.24 1.72
N GLU A 97 17.29 -5.05 1.82
CA GLU A 97 17.64 -4.05 2.82
C GLU A 97 17.38 -4.55 4.26
N LEU A 98 16.20 -5.13 4.51
CA LEU A 98 15.87 -5.71 5.82
C LEU A 98 16.76 -6.92 6.16
N ILE A 99 17.11 -7.74 5.17
CA ILE A 99 18.08 -8.82 5.31
C ILE A 99 19.45 -8.25 5.69
N ALA A 100 19.92 -7.20 5.01
CA ALA A 100 21.21 -6.58 5.30
C ALA A 100 21.28 -6.08 6.74
N TYR A 101 20.26 -5.36 7.23
CA TYR A 101 20.21 -4.95 8.64
C TYR A 101 20.21 -6.12 9.62
N THR A 102 19.51 -7.21 9.28
CA THR A 102 19.48 -8.43 10.08
C THR A 102 20.88 -9.05 10.19
N GLU A 103 21.58 -9.17 9.06
CA GLU A 103 22.92 -9.74 9.01
C GLU A 103 23.96 -8.83 9.70
N GLU A 104 23.84 -7.51 9.59
CA GLU A 104 24.67 -6.57 10.35
C GLU A 104 24.53 -6.76 11.86
N LEU A 105 23.29 -6.90 12.37
CA LEU A 105 23.05 -7.17 13.80
C LEU A 105 23.59 -8.52 14.26
N LYS A 106 23.50 -9.55 13.41
CA LYS A 106 24.08 -10.87 13.71
C LYS A 106 25.60 -10.83 13.75
N ALA A 107 26.22 -10.04 12.88
CA ALA A 107 27.66 -9.86 12.84
C ALA A 107 28.21 -9.05 14.03
N GLY A 108 27.36 -8.26 14.69
CA GLY A 108 27.70 -7.54 15.91
C GLY A 108 26.95 -6.22 16.05
N LYS A 109 27.58 -5.25 16.71
CA LYS A 109 27.01 -3.91 16.84
C LYS A 109 27.09 -3.20 15.47
N PRO A 110 25.97 -2.80 14.85
CA PRO A 110 26.00 -2.13 13.55
C PRO A 110 26.79 -0.82 13.62
N SER A 111 27.52 -0.52 12.55
CA SER A 111 28.27 0.71 12.42
C SER A 111 28.24 1.22 11.00
N PHE A 112 27.84 2.48 10.82
CA PHE A 112 27.84 3.08 9.50
C PHE A 112 29.29 3.32 9.02
N PRO A 113 29.70 2.77 7.87
CA PRO A 113 31.04 2.95 7.35
C PRO A 113 31.22 4.34 6.71
N GLY A 114 32.42 4.91 6.83
CA GLY A 114 32.80 6.16 6.15
C GLY A 114 32.54 7.44 6.94
N SER A 115 33.03 8.55 6.40
CA SER A 115 32.83 9.90 6.94
C SER A 115 31.69 10.61 6.22
N TYR A 116 30.99 11.49 6.93
CA TYR A 116 29.94 12.33 6.36
C TYR A 116 29.99 13.74 6.96
N PRO A 117 29.47 14.74 6.24
CA PRO A 117 29.42 16.13 6.71
C PRO A 117 28.60 16.28 8.00
N LYS A 118 29.03 17.19 8.90
CA LYS A 118 28.32 17.50 10.16
C LYS A 118 27.00 18.26 9.94
N GLY A 119 26.83 18.87 8.77
CA GLY A 119 25.68 19.68 8.40
C GLY A 119 25.31 19.48 6.94
N GLN A 120 24.26 20.16 6.51
CA GLN A 120 23.76 20.03 5.15
C GLN A 120 24.77 20.57 4.13
N THR A 121 25.02 19.84 3.04
CA THR A 121 25.89 20.29 1.94
C THR A 121 25.10 20.64 0.68
N GLU A 122 25.77 21.34 -0.25
CA GLU A 122 25.21 21.66 -1.57
C GLU A 122 24.86 20.40 -2.35
N GLU A 123 25.66 19.34 -2.26
CA GLU A 123 25.38 18.05 -2.92
C GLU A 123 24.10 17.41 -2.37
N GLN A 124 23.88 17.49 -1.05
CA GLN A 124 22.66 16.97 -0.42
C GLN A 124 21.40 17.73 -0.85
N LEU A 125 21.51 19.06 -0.95
CA LEU A 125 20.44 19.92 -1.48
C LEU A 125 20.18 19.65 -2.96
N ALA A 126 21.24 19.54 -3.77
CA ALA A 126 21.17 19.26 -5.18
C ALA A 126 20.49 17.92 -5.46
N ALA A 127 20.85 16.86 -4.72
CA ALA A 127 20.20 15.55 -4.84
C ALA A 127 18.70 15.62 -4.49
N ALA A 128 18.33 16.30 -3.40
CA ALA A 128 16.93 16.47 -3.02
C ALA A 128 16.13 17.25 -4.08
N MET A 129 16.67 18.35 -4.59
CA MET A 129 16.04 19.12 -5.67
C MET A 129 15.94 18.31 -6.97
N LYS A 130 16.97 17.51 -7.27
CA LYS A 130 16.99 16.66 -8.46
C LYS A 130 15.90 15.59 -8.41
N VAL A 131 15.67 14.96 -7.26
CA VAL A 131 14.54 14.01 -7.10
C VAL A 131 13.22 14.69 -7.43
N LYS A 132 12.97 15.91 -6.93
CA LYS A 132 11.72 16.64 -7.20
C LYS A 132 11.58 17.00 -8.68
N ASN A 133 12.66 17.51 -9.28
CA ASN A 133 12.68 17.88 -10.69
C ASN A 133 12.50 16.66 -11.60
N ASP A 134 13.14 15.53 -11.27
CA ASP A 134 13.05 14.31 -12.05
C ASP A 134 11.64 13.69 -11.97
N HIS A 135 10.98 13.68 -10.80
CA HIS A 135 9.56 13.26 -10.73
C HIS A 135 8.66 14.17 -11.55
N LYS A 136 8.84 15.48 -11.45
CA LYS A 136 8.06 16.44 -12.24
C LYS A 136 8.25 16.20 -13.74
N LYS A 137 9.50 16.08 -14.19
CA LYS A 137 9.84 15.81 -15.58
C LYS A 137 9.27 14.47 -16.06
N LEU A 138 9.36 13.45 -15.24
CA LEU A 138 8.82 12.12 -15.54
C LEU A 138 7.30 12.19 -15.68
N GLY A 139 6.59 12.81 -14.72
CA GLY A 139 5.14 12.98 -14.76
C GLY A 139 4.64 13.78 -15.97
N GLN A 140 5.44 14.72 -16.48
CA GLN A 140 5.15 15.45 -17.72
C GLN A 140 5.32 14.60 -18.99
N ALA A 141 6.09 13.51 -18.91
CA ALA A 141 6.43 12.67 -20.05
C ALA A 141 5.42 11.53 -20.30
N PHE A 142 4.47 11.25 -19.39
CA PHE A 142 3.52 10.15 -19.58
C PHE A 142 2.07 10.49 -19.17
N GLY A 143 1.13 10.29 -20.10
CA GLY A 143 -0.32 10.28 -19.84
C GLY A 143 -0.95 11.60 -19.38
N SER A 144 -2.28 11.63 -19.29
CA SER A 144 -3.04 12.83 -18.88
C SER A 144 -3.06 13.08 -17.36
N ASN A 145 -2.65 12.08 -16.56
CA ASN A 145 -2.58 12.15 -15.09
C ASN A 145 -1.14 11.97 -14.56
N GLY A 146 -0.12 11.99 -15.41
CA GLY A 146 1.25 11.67 -15.02
C GLY A 146 1.83 12.58 -13.94
N GLU A 147 1.56 13.89 -14.01
CA GLU A 147 2.01 14.84 -12.99
C GLU A 147 1.43 14.53 -11.59
N VAL A 148 0.16 14.09 -11.52
CA VAL A 148 -0.48 13.70 -10.25
C VAL A 148 0.14 12.41 -9.71
N ILE A 149 0.28 11.40 -10.58
CA ILE A 149 0.88 10.12 -10.20
C ILE A 149 2.31 10.31 -9.71
N ALA A 150 3.12 11.09 -10.43
CA ALA A 150 4.50 11.36 -10.05
C ALA A 150 4.63 12.19 -8.77
N ALA A 151 3.69 13.13 -8.53
CA ALA A 151 3.65 13.90 -7.28
C ALA A 151 3.30 13.01 -6.08
N GLU A 152 2.31 12.13 -6.20
CA GLU A 152 1.96 11.19 -5.12
C GLU A 152 3.09 10.19 -4.83
N ALA A 153 3.78 9.72 -5.88
CA ALA A 153 4.96 8.87 -5.74
C ALA A 153 6.12 9.60 -5.05
N LEU A 154 6.33 10.87 -5.36
CA LEU A 154 7.31 11.71 -4.68
C LEU A 154 6.96 11.87 -3.19
N ASP A 155 5.74 12.28 -2.87
CA ASP A 155 5.33 12.62 -1.51
C ASP A 155 5.45 11.41 -0.57
N SER A 156 4.93 10.26 -0.99
CA SER A 156 5.03 9.02 -0.22
C SER A 156 6.47 8.51 -0.12
N TRP A 157 7.28 8.65 -1.18
CA TRP A 157 8.70 8.33 -1.14
C TRP A 157 9.47 9.22 -0.16
N GLU A 158 9.17 10.52 -0.11
CA GLU A 158 9.81 11.45 0.84
C GLU A 158 9.47 11.09 2.29
N ASP A 159 8.23 10.67 2.57
CA ASP A 159 7.80 10.19 3.90
C ASP A 159 8.53 8.89 4.28
N PHE A 160 8.56 7.89 3.40
CA PHE A 160 9.32 6.65 3.61
C PHE A 160 10.81 6.95 3.86
N ARG A 161 11.45 7.74 2.99
CA ARG A 161 12.85 8.15 3.11
C ARG A 161 13.14 8.79 4.47
N ASN A 162 12.28 9.70 4.91
CA ASN A 162 12.50 10.42 6.17
C ASN A 162 12.39 9.47 7.39
N ARG A 163 11.46 8.52 7.38
CA ARG A 163 11.27 7.54 8.46
C ARG A 163 12.36 6.48 8.46
N GLU A 164 12.80 6.04 7.28
CA GLU A 164 13.93 5.13 7.14
C GLU A 164 15.23 5.77 7.65
N ALA A 165 15.49 7.04 7.31
CA ALA A 165 16.64 7.78 7.83
C ALA A 165 16.60 7.94 9.37
N ALA A 166 15.41 8.10 9.95
CA ALA A 166 15.23 8.13 11.39
C ALA A 166 15.54 6.76 12.03
N PHE A 167 15.07 5.67 11.42
CA PHE A 167 15.42 4.31 11.83
C PHE A 167 16.93 4.07 11.76
N GLN A 168 17.56 4.35 10.62
CA GLN A 168 19.01 4.21 10.43
C GLN A 168 19.81 4.99 11.48
N THR A 169 19.34 6.16 11.89
CA THR A 169 20.00 6.97 12.93
C THR A 169 20.12 6.23 14.26
N VAL A 170 19.07 5.52 14.66
CA VAL A 170 19.10 4.69 15.88
C VAL A 170 19.85 3.39 15.63
N PHE A 171 19.61 2.74 14.49
CA PHE A 171 20.25 1.47 14.11
C PHE A 171 21.78 1.56 14.15
N TYR A 172 22.35 2.63 13.61
CA TYR A 172 23.80 2.86 13.59
C TYR A 172 24.36 3.59 14.82
N GLY A 173 23.57 3.77 15.88
CA GLY A 173 24.00 4.40 17.13
C GLY A 173 24.38 5.88 16.98
N LYS A 174 23.73 6.61 16.06
CA LYS A 174 24.00 8.01 15.72
C LYS A 174 23.03 8.99 16.39
N LYS A 175 22.41 8.59 17.50
CA LYS A 175 21.52 9.45 18.27
C LYS A 175 22.26 10.72 18.73
N GLY A 176 21.70 11.88 18.42
CA GLY A 176 22.30 13.20 18.70
C GLY A 176 23.23 13.72 17.60
N ASP A 177 23.59 12.89 16.61
CA ASP A 177 24.32 13.34 15.42
C ASP A 177 23.34 14.00 14.44
N ARG A 178 23.45 15.32 14.27
CA ARG A 178 22.57 16.08 13.36
C ARG A 178 22.93 15.88 11.88
N GLY A 179 24.16 15.47 11.57
CA GLY A 179 24.64 15.27 10.20
C GLY A 179 24.22 13.92 9.62
N PHE A 180 24.20 12.87 10.45
CA PHE A 180 23.87 11.52 10.00
C PHE A 180 22.52 11.38 9.27
N PRO A 181 21.36 11.82 9.84
CA PRO A 181 20.08 11.70 9.14
C PRO A 181 20.01 12.53 7.85
N LEU A 182 20.80 13.61 7.71
CA LEU A 182 20.92 14.35 6.44
C LEU A 182 21.68 13.52 5.39
N HIS A 183 22.78 12.89 5.81
CA HIS A 183 23.57 12.04 4.93
C HIS A 183 22.82 10.77 4.49
N SER A 184 22.13 10.11 5.41
CA SER A 184 21.27 8.96 5.09
C SER A 184 20.22 9.30 4.01
N ARG A 185 19.49 10.42 4.18
CA ARG A 185 18.54 10.91 3.16
C ARG A 185 19.20 11.21 1.82
N MET A 186 20.43 11.74 1.81
CA MET A 186 21.17 12.00 0.58
C MET A 186 21.47 10.71 -0.18
N LEU A 187 21.93 9.66 0.50
CA LEU A 187 22.19 8.37 -0.16
C LEU A 187 20.93 7.82 -0.82
N MET A 188 19.80 7.90 -0.12
CA MET A 188 18.50 7.52 -0.69
C MET A 188 18.09 8.40 -1.87
N ASN A 189 18.30 9.72 -1.80
CA ASN A 189 18.04 10.63 -2.93
C ASN A 189 18.90 10.28 -4.16
N VAL A 190 20.18 9.94 -3.97
CA VAL A 190 21.08 9.57 -5.07
C VAL A 190 20.62 8.30 -5.77
N GLU A 191 20.25 7.26 -5.00
CA GLU A 191 19.70 6.03 -5.59
C GLU A 191 18.36 6.27 -6.28
N ARG A 192 17.49 7.12 -5.70
CA ARG A 192 16.21 7.48 -6.31
C ARG A 192 16.39 8.21 -7.65
N VAL A 193 17.35 9.13 -7.72
CA VAL A 193 17.70 9.82 -8.97
C VAL A 193 18.07 8.81 -10.07
N LYS A 194 18.92 7.82 -9.76
CA LYS A 194 19.32 6.81 -10.75
C LYS A 194 18.12 6.05 -11.30
N LYS A 195 17.18 5.67 -10.43
CA LYS A 195 15.94 4.99 -10.84
C LYS A 195 15.07 5.85 -11.74
N LEU A 196 14.85 7.11 -11.38
CA LEU A 196 14.05 8.04 -12.19
C LEU A 196 14.70 8.31 -13.56
N GLN A 197 16.02 8.39 -13.60
CA GLN A 197 16.76 8.52 -14.85
C GLN A 197 16.59 7.29 -15.74
N GLY A 198 16.67 6.08 -15.16
CA GLY A 198 16.39 4.84 -15.89
C GLY A 198 14.98 4.81 -16.48
N LEU A 199 13.95 5.21 -15.71
CA LEU A 199 12.57 5.30 -16.21
C LEU A 199 12.42 6.31 -17.35
N TYR A 200 13.13 7.45 -17.27
CA TYR A 200 13.14 8.44 -18.35
C TYR A 200 13.86 7.92 -19.61
N GLU A 201 14.94 7.16 -19.45
CA GLU A 201 15.66 6.51 -20.55
C GLU A 201 14.81 5.42 -21.22
N ASP A 202 14.09 4.61 -20.45
CA ASP A 202 13.13 3.63 -20.95
C ASP A 202 12.03 4.32 -21.79
N LEU A 203 11.46 5.40 -21.25
CA LEU A 203 10.50 6.25 -21.96
C LEU A 203 11.05 6.75 -23.30
N ARG A 204 12.27 7.30 -23.31
CA ARG A 204 12.92 7.82 -24.51
C ARG A 204 13.24 6.74 -25.54
N THR A 205 13.69 5.57 -25.10
CA THR A 205 14.03 4.44 -25.98
C THR A 205 12.79 3.74 -26.52
N GLY A 206 11.68 3.77 -25.77
CA GLY A 206 10.35 3.30 -26.12
C GLY A 206 9.55 4.20 -27.08
N GLY A 207 10.22 5.10 -27.83
CA GLY A 207 9.59 5.87 -28.90
C GLY A 207 8.92 7.18 -28.49
N LEU A 208 9.19 7.72 -27.29
CA LEU A 208 8.79 9.11 -27.01
C LEU A 208 9.52 10.08 -27.95
N LYS A 209 8.77 10.70 -28.87
CA LYS A 209 9.21 11.91 -29.56
C LYS A 209 8.97 13.10 -28.63
N GLU A 210 9.98 13.97 -28.51
CA GLU A 210 9.82 15.26 -27.85
C GLU A 210 8.91 16.16 -28.70
N ASP A 211 7.60 16.11 -28.47
CA ASP A 211 6.66 17.15 -28.90
C ASP A 211 5.48 17.22 -27.92
N GLY A 212 5.00 18.44 -27.67
CA GLY A 212 4.08 18.83 -26.58
C GLY A 212 2.66 18.24 -26.62
N PRO A 213 1.73 18.80 -25.83
CA PRO A 213 0.57 18.07 -25.32
C PRO A 213 -0.41 17.69 -26.44
N GLU A 214 -0.56 16.39 -26.69
CA GLU A 214 -1.56 15.89 -27.63
C GLU A 214 -2.94 15.72 -27.00
N LYS A 215 -3.94 16.08 -27.79
CA LYS A 215 -5.34 16.26 -27.42
C LYS A 215 -6.06 14.94 -27.14
N LYS A 216 -6.93 14.98 -26.14
CA LYS A 216 -7.92 13.95 -25.78
C LYS A 216 -8.70 13.43 -27.00
N GLY A 217 -8.55 12.14 -27.27
CA GLY A 217 -9.57 11.35 -27.96
C GLY A 217 -10.68 10.97 -26.98
N LYS A 218 -11.92 11.36 -27.27
CA LYS A 218 -13.10 10.79 -26.60
C LYS A 218 -13.33 9.41 -27.19
N GLU A 219 -13.14 8.36 -26.39
CA GLU A 219 -13.74 7.07 -26.71
C GLU A 219 -15.23 7.11 -26.46
N ASN A 220 -16.00 6.71 -27.47
CA ASN A 220 -17.42 6.52 -27.38
C ASN A 220 -17.70 5.29 -26.49
N ALA A 221 -18.28 5.54 -25.32
CA ALA A 221 -18.93 4.49 -24.54
C ALA A 221 -20.11 3.95 -25.36
N GLY A 222 -19.96 2.74 -25.89
CA GLY A 222 -21.08 2.00 -26.46
C GLY A 222 -22.18 1.88 -25.43
N GLY A 223 -23.39 2.30 -25.81
CA GLY A 223 -24.56 2.25 -24.93
C GLY A 223 -24.84 0.81 -24.51
N LYS A 224 -24.60 0.50 -23.23
CA LYS A 224 -25.17 -0.69 -22.58
C LYS A 224 -26.66 -0.43 -22.35
N GLU A 225 -27.50 -1.41 -22.68
CA GLU A 225 -28.93 -1.36 -22.36
C GLU A 225 -29.15 -1.07 -20.86
N PRO A 226 -30.16 -0.25 -20.51
CA PRO A 226 -30.43 0.08 -19.11
C PRO A 226 -30.85 -1.18 -18.35
N PHE A 227 -30.08 -1.53 -17.31
CA PHE A 227 -30.40 -2.60 -16.36
C PHE A 227 -31.80 -2.39 -15.75
N LYS A 228 -32.70 -3.39 -15.91
CA LYS A 228 -34.11 -3.38 -15.48
C LYS A 228 -34.36 -4.00 -14.09
N GLY A 229 -33.35 -4.10 -13.23
CA GLY A 229 -33.48 -4.64 -11.86
C GLY A 229 -33.48 -3.56 -10.78
N ASP A 230 -33.79 -3.99 -9.55
CA ASP A 230 -33.75 -3.16 -8.34
C ASP A 230 -32.33 -2.65 -8.05
N ARG A 231 -32.21 -1.34 -7.84
CA ARG A 231 -30.94 -0.64 -7.53
C ARG A 231 -30.86 -0.19 -6.08
N THR A 232 -31.86 -0.52 -5.26
CA THR A 232 -31.82 -0.20 -3.84
C THR A 232 -30.70 -0.98 -3.17
N LEU A 233 -29.94 -0.30 -2.33
CA LEU A 233 -28.88 -0.92 -1.56
C LEU A 233 -29.53 -1.79 -0.48
N TYR A 234 -29.30 -3.10 -0.56
CA TYR A 234 -29.74 -4.05 0.45
C TYR A 234 -28.91 -3.86 1.72
N GLN A 235 -29.56 -3.46 2.81
CA GLN A 235 -28.94 -3.26 4.13
C GLN A 235 -29.76 -4.01 5.19
N PRO A 236 -29.43 -5.29 5.45
CA PRO A 236 -30.06 -6.01 6.55
C PRO A 236 -29.69 -5.35 7.90
N SER A 237 -30.60 -5.43 8.87
CA SER A 237 -30.37 -4.86 10.21
C SER A 237 -29.58 -5.80 11.14
N GLU A 238 -29.48 -7.08 10.79
CA GLU A 238 -28.68 -8.09 11.46
C GLU A 238 -28.33 -9.21 10.47
N GLY A 239 -27.28 -9.98 10.76
CA GLY A 239 -26.82 -11.07 9.91
C GLY A 239 -25.57 -11.75 10.41
N THR A 240 -25.18 -12.83 9.73
CA THR A 240 -23.97 -13.62 10.02
C THR A 240 -22.96 -13.50 8.89
N CYS A 241 -21.68 -13.37 9.25
CA CYS A 241 -20.59 -13.28 8.30
C CYS A 241 -19.32 -13.94 8.83
N ASP A 242 -18.30 -14.04 7.99
CA ASP A 242 -17.00 -14.61 8.32
C ASP A 242 -15.90 -13.99 7.45
N PHE A 243 -15.23 -12.96 7.98
CA PHE A 243 -14.08 -12.32 7.38
C PHE A 243 -13.22 -11.62 8.43
N GLY A 244 -11.95 -11.39 8.08
CA GLY A 244 -11.03 -10.62 8.92
C GLY A 244 -11.26 -9.11 8.78
N ALA A 245 -10.95 -8.37 9.84
CA ALA A 245 -10.94 -6.92 9.88
C ALA A 245 -9.94 -6.45 10.96
N TYR A 246 -9.80 -5.15 11.15
CA TYR A 246 -8.96 -4.61 12.21
C TYR A 246 -9.56 -3.40 12.92
N ILE A 247 -9.05 -3.10 14.11
CA ILE A 247 -9.49 -1.98 14.94
C ILE A 247 -8.86 -0.67 14.44
N ILE A 248 -9.70 0.32 14.17
CA ILE A 248 -9.33 1.66 13.70
C ILE A 248 -9.62 2.76 14.73
N ASP A 249 -9.89 2.37 15.98
CA ASP A 249 -10.21 3.30 17.07
C ASP A 249 -9.03 4.26 17.34
N PRO A 250 -9.19 5.58 17.11
CA PRO A 250 -8.15 6.55 17.40
C PRO A 250 -8.12 6.97 18.87
N ASP A 251 -9.09 6.57 19.71
CA ASP A 251 -9.13 6.95 21.12
C ASP A 251 -7.98 6.26 21.88
N PRO A 252 -7.07 7.00 22.54
CA PRO A 252 -5.99 6.42 23.33
C PRO A 252 -6.47 5.57 24.53
N LYS A 253 -7.74 5.68 24.93
CA LYS A 253 -8.37 4.81 25.93
C LYS A 253 -8.72 3.42 25.38
N GLY A 254 -8.74 3.28 24.06
CA GLY A 254 -8.94 2.03 23.35
C GLY A 254 -10.39 1.58 23.19
N ALA A 255 -10.58 0.49 22.46
CA ALA A 255 -11.88 0.04 22.00
C ALA A 255 -12.56 -0.91 22.99
N ASN A 256 -13.85 -0.70 23.25
CA ASN A 256 -14.61 -1.55 24.16
C ASN A 256 -15.27 -2.73 23.44
N VAL A 257 -15.04 -3.93 23.97
CA VAL A 257 -15.71 -5.18 23.60
C VAL A 257 -16.75 -5.51 24.66
N ARG A 258 -17.98 -5.79 24.24
CA ARG A 258 -19.13 -6.04 25.13
C ARG A 258 -19.72 -7.43 24.93
N ASP A 259 -20.49 -7.91 25.91
CA ASP A 259 -21.14 -9.23 25.84
C ASP A 259 -22.35 -9.25 24.90
N ALA A 260 -22.97 -8.09 24.70
CA ALA A 260 -24.07 -7.84 23.78
C ALA A 260 -24.02 -6.39 23.27
N PRO A 261 -24.77 -6.04 22.21
CA PRO A 261 -25.01 -4.65 21.82
C PRO A 261 -25.48 -3.80 23.02
N ASN A 262 -24.75 -2.73 23.34
CA ASN A 262 -24.96 -1.91 24.55
C ASN A 262 -24.90 -2.69 25.89
N GLY A 263 -24.32 -3.89 25.89
CA GLY A 263 -24.22 -4.76 27.05
C GLY A 263 -23.08 -4.40 28.00
N LYS A 264 -22.73 -5.33 28.89
CA LYS A 264 -21.66 -5.16 29.86
C LYS A 264 -20.31 -5.18 29.16
N LEU A 265 -19.36 -4.42 29.70
CA LEU A 265 -17.98 -4.45 29.23
C LEU A 265 -17.38 -5.83 29.51
N VAL A 266 -16.92 -6.51 28.47
CA VAL A 266 -16.16 -7.76 28.56
C VAL A 266 -14.68 -7.43 28.62
N ARG A 267 -14.22 -6.50 27.77
CA ARG A 267 -12.81 -6.12 27.66
C ARG A 267 -12.66 -4.73 27.07
N THR A 268 -11.62 -4.02 27.47
CA THR A 268 -11.11 -2.85 26.76
C THR A 268 -9.82 -3.26 26.05
N LEU A 269 -9.80 -3.15 24.73
CA LEU A 269 -8.61 -3.32 23.92
C LEU A 269 -7.76 -2.06 24.11
N PRO A 270 -6.52 -2.15 24.61
CA PRO A 270 -5.67 -0.98 24.75
C PRO A 270 -5.38 -0.37 23.38
N TRP A 271 -5.27 0.95 23.30
CA TRP A 271 -4.81 1.62 22.08
C TRP A 271 -3.34 1.24 21.82
N GLN A 272 -3.15 0.28 20.92
CA GLN A 272 -1.85 -0.22 20.49
C GLN A 272 -1.83 -0.30 18.97
N PRO A 273 -1.72 0.84 18.26
CA PRO A 273 -1.74 0.92 16.80
C PRO A 273 -0.53 0.25 16.13
N ASP A 274 0.27 -0.45 16.93
CA ASP A 274 1.48 -1.15 16.57
C ASP A 274 1.36 -2.65 16.84
N ASP A 275 0.50 -3.16 17.72
CA ASP A 275 0.41 -4.61 17.96
C ASP A 275 -0.53 -5.28 16.94
N PRO A 276 0.00 -6.03 15.95
CA PRO A 276 -0.82 -6.63 14.92
C PRO A 276 -1.81 -7.66 15.45
N ALA A 277 -1.45 -8.41 16.49
CA ALA A 277 -2.35 -9.41 17.05
C ALA A 277 -3.52 -8.73 17.78
N LEU A 278 -3.27 -7.64 18.51
CA LEU A 278 -4.33 -6.92 19.22
C LEU A 278 -5.29 -6.17 18.30
N ILE A 279 -4.83 -5.70 17.14
CA ILE A 279 -5.69 -4.93 16.23
C ILE A 279 -6.53 -5.81 15.30
N MET A 280 -6.15 -7.05 15.01
CA MET A 280 -6.91 -7.91 14.09
C MET A 280 -8.06 -8.62 14.79
N VAL A 281 -9.20 -8.73 14.10
CA VAL A 281 -10.41 -9.41 14.57
C VAL A 281 -11.06 -10.22 13.45
N THR A 282 -11.76 -11.29 13.81
CA THR A 282 -12.69 -11.97 12.88
C THR A 282 -14.10 -11.47 13.13
N VAL A 283 -14.76 -10.92 12.13
CA VAL A 283 -16.17 -10.51 12.20
C VAL A 283 -17.05 -11.71 11.89
N THR A 284 -17.95 -12.03 12.83
CA THR A 284 -18.80 -13.24 12.79
C THR A 284 -20.29 -12.95 12.55
N GLY A 285 -20.67 -11.68 12.63
CA GLY A 285 -22.04 -11.23 12.43
C GLY A 285 -22.21 -9.78 12.87
N PHE A 286 -23.43 -9.28 12.78
CA PHE A 286 -23.74 -7.92 13.18
C PHE A 286 -25.22 -7.75 13.58
N LYS A 287 -25.49 -6.69 14.33
CA LYS A 287 -26.84 -6.26 14.75
C LYS A 287 -26.86 -4.75 14.96
N GLY A 288 -27.59 -4.04 14.11
CA GLY A 288 -27.56 -2.58 14.06
C GLY A 288 -26.14 -2.08 13.83
N LYS A 289 -25.64 -1.19 14.70
CA LYS A 289 -24.27 -0.65 14.65
C LYS A 289 -23.23 -1.48 15.41
N TRP A 290 -23.54 -2.73 15.72
CA TRP A 290 -22.66 -3.59 16.50
C TRP A 290 -22.22 -4.78 15.66
N LEU A 291 -20.92 -5.05 15.66
CA LEU A 291 -20.30 -6.22 15.04
C LEU A 291 -20.01 -7.26 16.11
N SER A 292 -20.44 -8.50 15.89
CA SER A 292 -19.98 -9.67 16.65
C SER A 292 -18.59 -10.04 16.16
N VAL A 293 -17.62 -10.14 17.06
CA VAL A 293 -16.22 -10.38 16.74
C VAL A 293 -15.61 -11.48 17.59
N VAL A 294 -14.56 -12.10 17.05
CA VAL A 294 -13.62 -12.95 17.78
C VAL A 294 -12.25 -12.27 17.75
N LEU A 295 -11.67 -12.05 18.93
CA LEU A 295 -10.32 -11.50 19.07
C LEU A 295 -9.26 -12.58 18.83
N HIS A 296 -8.01 -12.16 18.62
CA HIS A 296 -6.87 -13.08 18.39
C HIS A 296 -6.65 -14.11 19.51
N ASP A 297 -7.05 -13.81 20.76
CA ASP A 297 -6.95 -14.72 21.90
C ASP A 297 -8.19 -15.61 22.10
N GLY A 298 -9.13 -15.57 21.14
CA GLY A 298 -10.36 -16.35 21.15
C GLY A 298 -11.52 -15.71 21.92
N THR A 299 -11.32 -14.56 22.58
CA THR A 299 -12.39 -13.83 23.24
C THR A 299 -13.47 -13.44 22.24
N LYS A 300 -14.75 -13.74 22.57
CA LYS A 300 -15.91 -13.34 21.77
C LYS A 300 -16.59 -12.13 22.37
N GLY A 301 -17.14 -11.25 21.52
CA GLY A 301 -17.97 -10.15 21.98
C GLY A 301 -18.44 -9.24 20.86
N TRP A 302 -18.93 -8.06 21.25
CA TRP A 302 -19.52 -7.06 20.35
C TRP A 302 -18.73 -5.76 20.41
N ILE A 303 -18.38 -5.23 19.24
CA ILE A 303 -17.68 -3.95 19.05
C ILE A 303 -18.55 -3.02 18.21
N PHE A 304 -18.48 -1.71 18.47
CA PHE A 304 -19.17 -0.71 17.68
C PHE A 304 -18.56 -0.60 16.28
N SER A 305 -19.39 -0.64 15.25
CA SER A 305 -18.96 -0.78 13.85
C SER A 305 -17.99 0.32 13.39
N GLU A 306 -18.15 1.55 13.87
CA GLU A 306 -17.29 2.69 13.51
C GLU A 306 -15.84 2.55 13.99
N LEU A 307 -15.56 1.57 14.85
CA LEU A 307 -14.22 1.28 15.37
C LEU A 307 -13.52 0.14 14.60
N VAL A 308 -14.17 -0.43 13.58
CA VAL A 308 -13.67 -1.58 12.83
C VAL A 308 -13.51 -1.21 11.36
N GLY A 309 -12.30 -1.36 10.86
CA GLY A 309 -11.90 -1.05 9.51
C GLY A 309 -11.35 -2.25 8.76
N MET A 310 -11.16 -2.05 7.47
CA MET A 310 -10.61 -3.03 6.54
C MET A 310 -9.95 -2.28 5.38
N SER A 311 -8.82 -2.77 4.90
CA SER A 311 -8.14 -2.20 3.73
C SER A 311 -8.62 -2.89 2.44
N LEU A 312 -8.47 -2.22 1.30
CA LEU A 312 -8.85 -2.78 0.00
C LEU A 312 -7.67 -3.47 -0.71
N ARG A 313 -7.94 -4.59 -1.38
CA ARG A 313 -6.96 -5.33 -2.20
C ARG A 313 -6.91 -4.84 -3.66
N ASN A 314 -6.69 -3.54 -3.85
CA ASN A 314 -6.51 -2.95 -5.17
C ASN A 314 -5.02 -2.88 -5.57
N TYR A 315 -4.27 -3.97 -5.35
CA TYR A 315 -2.81 -4.01 -5.51
C TYR A 315 -2.33 -4.03 -6.96
N ALA A 316 -3.20 -4.37 -7.92
CA ALA A 316 -2.83 -4.37 -9.34
C ALA A 316 -3.10 -2.98 -9.96
N PRO A 317 -2.27 -2.51 -10.90
CA PRO A 317 -2.52 -1.26 -11.62
C PRO A 317 -3.92 -1.24 -12.26
N GLY A 318 -4.70 -0.20 -11.99
CA GLY A 318 -6.08 -0.07 -12.47
C GLY A 318 -7.09 -0.99 -11.76
N ALA A 319 -6.68 -1.74 -10.73
CA ALA A 319 -7.61 -2.49 -9.91
C ALA A 319 -8.56 -1.53 -9.19
N VAL A 320 -9.84 -1.85 -9.26
CA VAL A 320 -10.91 -1.16 -8.56
C VAL A 320 -11.63 -2.13 -7.65
N ALA A 321 -12.12 -1.62 -6.53
CA ALA A 321 -13.07 -2.32 -5.69
C ALA A 321 -14.46 -1.77 -6.02
N VAL A 322 -15.27 -2.58 -6.70
CA VAL A 322 -16.63 -2.20 -7.05
C VAL A 322 -17.53 -2.48 -5.85
N LEU A 323 -18.07 -1.43 -5.24
CA LEU A 323 -19.10 -1.60 -4.22
C LEU A 323 -20.43 -1.94 -4.88
N ARG A 324 -21.10 -2.97 -4.38
CA ARG A 324 -22.34 -3.49 -4.97
C ARG A 324 -23.55 -3.22 -4.09
N THR A 325 -24.72 -3.25 -4.71
CA THR A 325 -26.02 -3.08 -4.03
C THR A 325 -26.42 -4.29 -3.19
N ARG A 326 -25.83 -5.48 -3.45
CA ARG A 326 -26.11 -6.77 -2.79
C ARG A 326 -24.81 -7.61 -2.74
N PRO A 327 -24.70 -8.61 -1.83
CA PRO A 327 -23.53 -9.48 -1.70
C PRO A 327 -23.45 -10.54 -2.82
N GLU A 328 -23.47 -10.09 -4.07
CA GLU A 328 -23.49 -10.94 -5.26
C GLU A 328 -22.65 -10.30 -6.37
N GLU A 329 -21.84 -11.10 -7.08
CA GLU A 329 -20.91 -10.61 -8.12
C GLU A 329 -21.58 -9.83 -9.25
N ASN A 330 -22.83 -10.16 -9.59
CA ASN A 330 -23.54 -9.51 -10.70
C ASN A 330 -24.49 -8.39 -10.25
N ALA A 331 -24.52 -8.07 -8.95
CA ALA A 331 -25.36 -7.01 -8.43
C ALA A 331 -24.91 -5.63 -8.96
N PRO A 332 -25.86 -4.69 -9.19
CA PRO A 332 -25.55 -3.34 -9.63
C PRO A 332 -24.49 -2.66 -8.76
N ALA A 333 -23.55 -1.97 -9.41
CA ALA A 333 -22.54 -1.16 -8.75
C ALA A 333 -23.17 0.09 -8.12
N VAL A 334 -22.78 0.38 -6.88
CA VAL A 334 -23.03 1.64 -6.16
C VAL A 334 -21.96 2.66 -6.52
N GLY A 335 -20.72 2.22 -6.67
CA GLY A 335 -19.58 3.04 -7.05
C GLY A 335 -18.28 2.27 -6.95
N ASP A 336 -17.22 2.86 -7.49
CA ASP A 336 -15.88 2.28 -7.51
C ASP A 336 -15.00 2.97 -6.48
N ILE A 337 -14.19 2.18 -5.77
CA ILE A 337 -13.10 2.68 -4.94
C ILE A 337 -11.79 2.33 -5.64
N PHE A 338 -10.97 3.35 -5.84
CA PHE A 338 -9.64 3.24 -6.45
C PHE A 338 -8.60 3.22 -5.34
N GLY A 339 -7.49 2.51 -5.54
CA GLY A 339 -6.42 2.40 -4.55
C GLY A 339 -6.77 1.50 -3.36
N ASP A 340 -5.78 1.27 -2.50
CA ASP A 340 -5.83 0.45 -1.30
C ASP A 340 -6.40 1.22 -0.09
N GLU A 341 -7.54 1.87 -0.28
CA GLU A 341 -8.19 2.70 0.73
C GLU A 341 -8.66 1.89 1.95
N GLU A 342 -8.93 2.59 3.06
CA GLU A 342 -9.55 2.03 4.25
C GLU A 342 -11.07 2.27 4.27
N VAL A 343 -11.84 1.23 4.59
CA VAL A 343 -13.30 1.29 4.72
C VAL A 343 -13.73 0.89 6.12
N THR A 344 -14.83 1.47 6.61
CA THR A 344 -15.48 1.06 7.86
C THR A 344 -16.37 -0.15 7.61
N VAL A 345 -16.25 -1.17 8.44
CA VAL A 345 -17.11 -2.36 8.38
C VAL A 345 -18.44 -2.08 9.08
N LEU A 346 -19.56 -2.25 8.38
CA LEU A 346 -20.91 -2.05 8.94
C LEU A 346 -21.63 -3.36 9.27
N GLY A 347 -21.28 -4.44 8.57
CA GLY A 347 -21.89 -5.75 8.72
C GLY A 347 -21.42 -6.70 7.61
N GLY A 348 -22.17 -7.78 7.39
CA GLY A 348 -21.82 -8.72 6.34
C GLY A 348 -22.83 -9.85 6.14
N GLU A 349 -22.62 -10.62 5.08
CA GLU A 349 -23.41 -11.81 4.74
C GLU A 349 -22.47 -12.84 4.12
N GLY A 350 -22.31 -13.98 4.80
CA GLY A 350 -21.27 -14.94 4.45
C GLY A 350 -19.90 -14.28 4.46
N LYS A 351 -19.18 -14.31 3.33
CA LYS A 351 -17.85 -13.68 3.19
C LYS A 351 -17.89 -12.24 2.68
N TRP A 352 -19.07 -11.74 2.29
CA TRP A 352 -19.20 -10.37 1.80
C TRP A 352 -19.30 -9.39 2.96
N ALA A 353 -18.57 -8.30 2.87
CA ALA A 353 -18.59 -7.22 3.85
C ALA A 353 -19.49 -6.08 3.37
N LEU A 354 -20.42 -5.63 4.20
CA LEU A 354 -21.11 -4.36 3.99
C LEU A 354 -20.22 -3.26 4.58
N VAL A 355 -19.78 -2.33 3.74
CA VAL A 355 -18.76 -1.34 4.12
C VAL A 355 -19.20 0.08 3.80
N GLN A 356 -18.59 1.04 4.49
CA GLN A 356 -18.69 2.45 4.20
C GLN A 356 -17.30 3.02 3.86
N TYR A 357 -17.20 3.66 2.71
CA TYR A 357 -16.03 4.41 2.29
C TYR A 357 -16.29 5.91 2.39
N ARG A 358 -15.33 6.65 2.95
CA ARG A 358 -15.36 8.11 3.01
C ARG A 358 -14.24 8.64 2.12
N HIS A 359 -14.62 9.12 0.95
CA HIS A 359 -13.67 9.75 0.03
C HIS A 359 -13.09 11.04 0.67
N PRO A 360 -11.80 11.37 0.45
CA PRO A 360 -11.17 12.57 1.02
C PRO A 360 -11.89 13.89 0.70
N ARG A 361 -12.63 13.94 -0.41
CA ARG A 361 -13.49 15.09 -0.80
C ARG A 361 -14.85 15.13 -0.11
N GLY A 362 -15.11 14.27 0.88
CA GLY A 362 -16.31 14.25 1.71
C GLY A 362 -17.47 13.41 1.17
N HIS A 363 -17.34 12.76 0.02
CA HIS A 363 -18.35 11.82 -0.48
C HIS A 363 -18.34 10.53 0.32
N VAL A 364 -19.52 10.03 0.68
CA VAL A 364 -19.67 8.76 1.39
C VAL A 364 -20.32 7.75 0.46
N LEU A 365 -19.67 6.61 0.28
CA LEU A 365 -20.23 5.45 -0.42
C LEU A 365 -20.50 4.35 0.61
N THR A 366 -21.59 3.62 0.42
CA THR A 366 -21.91 2.45 1.24
C THR A 366 -22.35 1.33 0.31
N GLY A 367 -21.82 0.14 0.49
CA GLY A 367 -22.10 -0.98 -0.40
C GLY A 367 -21.38 -2.26 0.00
N TRP A 368 -21.66 -3.33 -0.75
CA TRP A 368 -21.12 -4.65 -0.52
C TRP A 368 -19.78 -4.83 -1.23
N LEU A 369 -18.79 -5.27 -0.48
CA LEU A 369 -17.43 -5.54 -0.92
C LEU A 369 -17.18 -7.04 -1.03
N GLU A 370 -16.72 -7.49 -2.19
CA GLU A 370 -16.44 -8.89 -2.47
C GLU A 370 -15.24 -9.42 -1.66
N PRO A 371 -15.22 -10.71 -1.28
CA PRO A 371 -14.17 -11.32 -0.47
C PRO A 371 -12.74 -11.09 -1.00
N GLU A 372 -12.56 -11.16 -2.32
CA GLU A 372 -11.28 -11.03 -3.01
C GLU A 372 -10.71 -9.60 -2.92
N LYS A 373 -11.53 -8.62 -2.55
CA LYS A 373 -11.14 -7.22 -2.37
C LYS A 373 -10.89 -6.83 -0.91
N GLN A 374 -11.05 -7.75 0.03
CA GLN A 374 -10.92 -7.50 1.46
C GLN A 374 -9.49 -7.76 1.96
N CYS A 375 -8.90 -6.82 2.70
CA CYS A 375 -7.64 -7.02 3.42
C CYS A 375 -7.78 -6.67 4.90
N ASP A 376 -7.57 -7.68 5.74
CA ASP A 376 -7.71 -7.64 7.19
C ASP A 376 -6.41 -7.27 7.93
N ASN A 377 -5.29 -7.14 7.21
CA ASN A 377 -3.99 -6.82 7.78
C ASN A 377 -3.45 -5.48 7.25
N PRO A 378 -3.41 -4.41 8.07
CA PRO A 378 -2.95 -3.09 7.64
C PRO A 378 -1.42 -2.97 7.56
N TYR A 379 -0.67 -4.05 7.84
CA TYR A 379 0.80 -4.03 7.84
C TYR A 379 1.43 -4.85 6.71
N THR A 380 0.64 -5.62 5.95
CA THR A 380 1.12 -6.47 4.86
C THR A 380 0.15 -6.48 3.70
N THR A 381 0.54 -7.09 2.57
CA THR A 381 -0.45 -7.43 1.54
C THR A 381 -1.25 -8.65 1.97
N CYS A 382 -2.53 -8.67 1.63
CA CYS A 382 -3.38 -9.82 1.89
C CYS A 382 -3.34 -10.81 0.70
N PRO A 383 -3.21 -12.13 0.96
CA PRO A 383 -2.91 -13.15 -0.04
C PRO A 383 -4.01 -13.42 -1.06
#